data_AF-A0A964MEJ6-F1
#
_entry.id   AF-A0A964MEJ6-F1
#
_cell.length_a   1.000
_cell.length_b   1.000
_cell.length_c   1.000
_cell.angle_alpha   90.00
_cell.angle_beta   90.00
_cell.angle_gamma   90.00
#
_symmetry.space_group_name_H-M   'P 1'
#
loop_
_entity.id
_entity.type
_entity.pdbx_description
1 polymer ?
#
loop_
_entity_poly.entity_id
_entity_poly.type
_entity_poly.pdbx_seq_one_letter_code
_entity_poly.pdbx_strand_id
1 'polypeptide(L)'
;MSADIRLMQGNEASAAGAIYAGCDFFGGYPITPSTEVAEEMARLLPQRGGKFIQMEDEIAGIATILGAGAAGAKAMTATSGPGFSLMMELLGYGCMAEIPCVIVNVQRAGPSTGLPTKGAQADMLQARWGTHGDHPAIALCPSTVAES
;
A
#
# COMPACT_ATOMS: atom_id res chain seq x y z
N MET A 1 -12.84 -27.22 21.41
CA MET A 1 -12.81 -26.80 19.99
C MET A 1 -11.37 -26.52 19.63
N SER A 2 -10.81 -27.21 18.63
CA SER A 2 -9.51 -26.83 18.09
C SER A 2 -9.67 -25.48 17.39
N ALA A 3 -8.80 -24.52 17.67
CA ALA A 3 -8.76 -23.29 16.89
C ALA A 3 -8.38 -23.63 15.44
N ASP A 4 -9.06 -23.03 14.47
CA ASP A 4 -8.70 -23.13 13.06
C ASP A 4 -7.51 -22.18 12.81
N ILE A 5 -6.30 -22.76 12.79
CA ILE A 5 -5.05 -22.00 12.68
C ILE A 5 -4.61 -21.99 11.22
N ARG A 6 -4.51 -20.79 10.65
CA ARG A 6 -4.01 -20.58 9.30
C ARG A 6 -2.57 -20.06 9.33
N LEU A 7 -1.68 -20.71 8.57
CA LEU A 7 -0.37 -20.17 8.26
C LEU A 7 -0.53 -19.10 7.16
N MET A 8 -0.09 -17.87 7.42
CA MET A 8 -0.26 -16.73 6.53
C MET A 8 0.93 -15.78 6.66
N GLN A 9 1.30 -15.12 5.57
CA GLN A 9 2.32 -14.08 5.54
C GLN A 9 1.71 -12.68 5.73
N GLY A 10 2.51 -11.69 6.15
CA GLY A 10 2.03 -10.31 6.35
C GLY A 10 1.47 -9.66 5.07
N ASN A 11 2.08 -9.93 3.91
CA ASN A 11 1.61 -9.43 2.62
C ASN A 11 0.23 -10.02 2.25
N GLU A 12 0.05 -11.33 2.47
CA GLU A 12 -1.24 -12.01 2.27
C GLU A 12 -2.31 -11.47 3.24
N ALA A 13 -1.94 -11.22 4.50
CA ALA A 13 -2.83 -10.66 5.51
C ALA A 13 -3.29 -9.24 5.12
N SER A 14 -2.36 -8.39 4.67
CA SER A 14 -2.66 -7.02 4.19
C SER A 14 -3.66 -7.04 3.02
N ALA A 15 -3.44 -7.92 2.04
CA ALA A 15 -4.35 -8.07 0.91
C ALA A 15 -5.72 -8.62 1.36
N ALA A 16 -5.74 -9.66 2.20
CA ALA A 16 -6.97 -10.24 2.73
C ALA A 16 -7.78 -9.25 3.57
N GLY A 17 -7.11 -8.44 4.39
CA GLY A 17 -7.71 -7.38 5.21
C GLY A 17 -8.33 -6.28 4.36
N ALA A 18 -7.63 -5.81 3.34
CA ALA A 18 -8.18 -4.83 2.39
C ALA A 18 -9.42 -5.36 1.66
N ILE A 19 -9.34 -6.60 1.19
CA ILE A 19 -10.43 -7.32 0.52
C ILE A 19 -11.62 -7.54 1.46
N TYR A 20 -11.38 -7.80 2.75
CA TYR A 20 -12.42 -7.88 3.78
C TYR A 20 -13.06 -6.52 4.07
N ALA A 21 -12.27 -5.44 4.10
CA ALA A 21 -12.75 -4.07 4.30
C ALA A 21 -13.54 -3.50 3.09
N GLY A 22 -13.61 -4.24 1.98
CA GLY A 22 -14.33 -3.88 0.77
C GLY A 22 -13.50 -3.06 -0.22
N CYS A 23 -12.17 -3.15 -0.18
CA CYS A 23 -11.31 -2.63 -1.23
C CYS A 23 -11.70 -3.24 -2.58
N ASP A 24 -11.96 -2.40 -3.57
CA ASP A 24 -12.43 -2.78 -4.91
C ASP A 24 -11.53 -2.28 -6.05
N PHE A 25 -10.46 -1.53 -5.72
CA PHE A 25 -9.47 -1.07 -6.69
C PHE A 25 -8.03 -1.19 -6.17
N PHE A 26 -7.13 -1.71 -7.01
CA PHE A 26 -5.68 -1.70 -6.77
C PHE A 26 -4.94 -1.19 -8.01
N GLY A 27 -4.04 -0.23 -7.79
CA GLY A 27 -3.10 0.28 -8.81
C GLY A 27 -1.70 0.40 -8.22
N GLY A 28 -0.68 -0.16 -8.86
CA GLY A 28 0.68 -0.08 -8.31
C GLY A 28 1.77 -0.65 -9.22
N TYR A 29 3.02 -0.46 -8.80
CA TYR A 29 4.22 -0.92 -9.51
C TYR A 29 4.92 -2.03 -8.71
N PRO A 30 5.42 -3.12 -9.35
CA PRO A 30 6.09 -4.20 -8.64
C PRO A 30 7.42 -3.75 -8.01
N ILE A 31 7.55 -3.93 -6.69
CA ILE A 31 8.79 -3.66 -5.95
C ILE A 31 8.93 -4.64 -4.78
N THR A 32 10.10 -5.26 -4.62
CA THR A 32 10.39 -6.09 -3.44
C THR A 32 10.46 -5.21 -2.18
N PRO A 33 9.87 -5.59 -1.04
CA PRO A 33 9.15 -6.82 -0.73
C PRO A 33 7.61 -6.66 -0.69
N SER A 34 7.02 -5.79 -1.53
CA SER A 34 5.56 -5.56 -1.55
C SER A 34 4.83 -6.26 -2.70
N THR A 35 5.55 -6.89 -3.62
CA THR A 35 4.98 -7.52 -4.83
C THR A 35 3.91 -8.58 -4.50
N GLU A 36 4.09 -9.35 -3.43
CA GLU A 36 3.13 -10.40 -3.06
C GLU A 36 1.76 -9.82 -2.65
N VAL A 37 1.71 -8.56 -2.16
CA VAL A 37 0.42 -7.86 -1.96
C VAL A 37 -0.26 -7.64 -3.30
N ALA A 38 0.47 -7.16 -4.31
CA ALA A 38 -0.06 -6.92 -5.64
C ALA A 38 -0.52 -8.24 -6.32
N GLU A 39 0.25 -9.33 -6.16
CA GLU A 39 -0.11 -10.65 -6.67
C GLU A 39 -1.42 -11.17 -6.05
N GLU A 40 -1.57 -11.05 -4.74
CA GLU A 40 -2.80 -11.45 -4.06
C GLU A 40 -3.98 -10.57 -4.48
N MET A 41 -3.79 -9.26 -4.63
CA MET A 41 -4.85 -8.34 -5.09
C MET A 41 -5.24 -8.61 -6.56
N ALA A 42 -4.28 -8.90 -7.44
CA ALA A 42 -4.52 -9.30 -8.82
C ALA A 42 -5.36 -10.58 -8.91
N ARG A 43 -5.16 -11.50 -7.96
CA ARG A 43 -5.93 -12.74 -7.85
C ARG A 43 -7.32 -12.51 -7.25
N LEU A 44 -7.43 -11.74 -6.17
CA LEU A 44 -8.64 -11.62 -5.34
C LEU A 44 -9.66 -10.60 -5.88
N LEU A 45 -9.21 -9.47 -6.42
CA LEU A 45 -10.12 -8.40 -6.87
C LEU A 45 -11.06 -8.83 -8.01
N PRO A 46 -10.58 -9.49 -9.09
CA PRO A 46 -11.45 -9.87 -10.20
C PRO A 46 -12.57 -10.83 -9.78
N GLN A 47 -12.32 -11.70 -8.78
CA GLN A 47 -13.31 -12.62 -8.23
C GLN A 47 -14.48 -11.91 -7.52
N ARG A 48 -14.30 -10.64 -7.17
CA ARG A 48 -15.28 -9.79 -6.48
C ARG A 48 -15.76 -8.63 -7.33
N GLY A 49 -15.42 -8.60 -8.62
CA GLY A 49 -15.77 -7.52 -9.55
C GLY A 49 -14.88 -6.27 -9.44
N GLY A 50 -13.89 -6.27 -8.54
CA GLY A 50 -12.91 -5.20 -8.41
C GLY A 50 -11.91 -5.15 -9.57
N LYS A 51 -11.08 -4.11 -9.59
CA LYS A 51 -10.13 -3.84 -10.67
C LYS A 51 -8.70 -3.80 -10.15
N PHE A 52 -7.83 -4.56 -10.81
CA PHE A 52 -6.39 -4.51 -10.62
C PHE A 52 -5.74 -3.92 -11.87
N ILE A 53 -4.78 -3.03 -11.70
CA ILE A 53 -3.95 -2.53 -12.78
C ILE A 53 -2.49 -2.41 -12.32
N GLN A 54 -1.58 -3.00 -13.09
CA GLN A 54 -0.16 -2.76 -12.93
C GLN A 54 0.19 -1.47 -13.65
N MET A 55 0.77 -0.52 -12.92
CA MET A 55 1.19 0.76 -13.45
C MET A 55 2.65 0.71 -13.91
N GLU A 56 3.04 1.71 -14.70
CA GLU A 56 4.39 1.85 -15.26
C GLU A 56 5.45 2.23 -14.21
N ASP A 57 5.03 2.95 -13.16
CA ASP A 57 5.86 3.38 -12.03
C ASP A 57 4.99 3.70 -10.80
N GLU A 58 5.63 4.07 -9.69
CA GLU A 58 4.93 4.44 -8.46
C GLU A 58 4.16 5.76 -8.52
N ILE A 59 4.53 6.68 -9.41
CA ILE A 59 3.81 7.96 -9.61
C ILE A 59 2.45 7.67 -10.25
N ALA A 60 2.44 6.88 -11.32
CA ALA A 60 1.24 6.40 -11.96
C ALA A 60 0.42 5.49 -11.03
N GLY A 61 1.09 4.71 -10.18
CA GLY A 61 0.50 3.96 -9.07
C GLY A 61 -0.39 4.82 -8.17
N ILE A 62 0.20 5.82 -7.52
CA ILE A 62 -0.54 6.70 -6.60
C ILE A 62 -1.57 7.57 -7.34
N ALA A 63 -1.25 8.08 -8.53
CA ALA A 63 -2.19 8.86 -9.35
C ALA A 63 -3.47 8.07 -9.64
N THR A 64 -3.32 6.79 -9.99
CA THR A 64 -4.43 5.93 -10.37
C THR A 64 -5.32 5.59 -9.19
N ILE A 65 -4.76 5.29 -8.01
CA ILE A 65 -5.58 5.00 -6.82
C ILE A 65 -6.27 6.25 -6.28
N LEU A 66 -5.67 7.43 -6.42
CA LEU A 66 -6.33 8.70 -6.09
C LEU A 66 -7.48 8.99 -7.07
N GLY A 67 -7.28 8.76 -8.36
CA GLY A 67 -8.36 8.85 -9.35
C GLY A 67 -9.51 7.90 -9.05
N ALA A 68 -9.21 6.65 -8.68
CA ALA A 68 -10.21 5.67 -8.25
C ALA A 68 -10.94 6.10 -6.97
N GLY A 69 -10.20 6.59 -5.97
CA GLY A 69 -10.77 7.12 -4.72
C GLY A 69 -11.70 8.31 -4.95
N ALA A 70 -11.32 9.24 -5.82
CA ALA A 70 -12.16 10.37 -6.23
C ALA A 70 -13.44 9.93 -6.97
N ALA A 71 -13.39 8.80 -7.67
CA ALA A 71 -14.56 8.17 -8.30
C ALA A 71 -15.43 7.33 -7.34
N GLY A 72 -15.06 7.26 -6.06
CA GLY A 72 -15.82 6.56 -5.01
C GLY A 72 -15.37 5.12 -4.73
N ALA A 73 -14.29 4.65 -5.35
CA ALA A 73 -13.74 3.33 -5.05
C ALA A 73 -12.98 3.32 -3.71
N LYS A 74 -12.96 2.17 -3.04
CA LYS A 74 -12.01 1.93 -1.94
C LYS A 74 -10.72 1.43 -2.57
N ALA A 75 -9.78 2.35 -2.77
CA ALA A 75 -8.56 2.11 -3.52
C ALA A 75 -7.33 1.95 -2.61
N MET A 76 -6.43 1.04 -3.00
CA MET A 76 -5.15 0.85 -2.33
C MET A 76 -3.99 0.63 -3.30
N THR A 77 -2.76 0.84 -2.82
CA THR A 77 -1.52 0.40 -3.46
C THR A 77 -0.58 -0.25 -2.45
N ALA A 78 0.47 -0.90 -2.92
CA ALA A 78 1.55 -1.45 -2.09
C ALA A 78 2.90 -1.08 -2.70
N THR A 79 3.84 -0.66 -1.86
CA THR A 79 5.17 -0.20 -2.27
C THR A 79 6.21 -0.43 -1.17
N SER A 80 7.44 0.06 -1.37
CA SER A 80 8.51 0.12 -0.37
C SER A 80 9.23 1.48 -0.46
N GLY A 81 10.18 1.76 0.43
CA GLY A 81 10.81 3.07 0.60
C GLY A 81 11.15 3.87 -0.68
N PRO A 82 11.80 3.29 -1.72
CA PRO A 82 12.07 4.02 -2.96
C PRO A 82 10.81 4.47 -3.68
N GLY A 83 9.84 3.57 -3.83
CA GLY A 83 8.57 3.85 -4.47
C GLY A 83 7.71 4.79 -3.64
N PHE A 84 7.70 4.63 -2.32
CA PHE A 84 7.03 5.54 -1.40
C PHE A 84 7.55 6.98 -1.54
N SER A 85 8.87 7.14 -1.73
CA SER A 85 9.47 8.45 -1.99
C SER A 85 8.97 9.11 -3.27
N LEU A 86 8.71 8.34 -4.33
CA LEU A 86 8.14 8.85 -5.58
C LEU A 86 6.67 9.29 -5.44
N MET A 87 5.93 8.70 -4.49
CA MET A 87 4.52 9.02 -4.27
C MET A 87 4.27 10.32 -3.49
N MET A 88 5.31 10.92 -2.88
CA MET A 88 5.16 12.00 -1.88
C MET A 88 4.37 13.22 -2.40
N GLU A 89 4.62 13.64 -3.64
CA GLU A 89 3.92 14.79 -4.23
C GLU A 89 2.41 14.53 -4.33
N LEU A 90 2.03 13.38 -4.90
CA LEU A 90 0.64 13.01 -5.09
C LEU A 90 -0.05 12.59 -3.79
N LEU A 91 0.69 12.07 -2.80
CA LEU A 91 0.16 11.88 -1.45
C LEU A 91 -0.27 13.23 -0.84
N GLY A 92 0.54 14.27 -1.02
CA GLY A 92 0.19 15.64 -0.61
C GLY A 92 -1.06 16.16 -1.32
N TYR A 93 -1.19 15.89 -2.62
CA TYR A 93 -2.42 16.19 -3.37
C TYR A 93 -3.64 15.43 -2.82
N GLY A 94 -3.50 14.14 -2.51
CA GLY A 94 -4.57 13.34 -1.91
C GLY A 94 -5.05 13.89 -0.56
N CYS A 95 -4.11 14.34 0.29
CA CYS A 95 -4.43 15.03 1.54
C CYS A 95 -5.18 16.35 1.29
N MET A 96 -4.70 17.18 0.36
CA MET A 96 -5.32 18.47 0.01
C MET A 96 -6.74 18.30 -0.55
N ALA A 97 -6.93 17.30 -1.40
CA ALA A 97 -8.22 17.03 -2.05
C ALA A 97 -9.16 16.15 -1.21
N GLU A 98 -8.76 15.77 0.00
CA GLU A 98 -9.51 14.87 0.91
C GLU A 98 -9.91 13.54 0.26
N ILE A 99 -9.03 12.99 -0.60
CA ILE A 99 -9.27 11.74 -1.33
C ILE A 99 -8.80 10.54 -0.48
N PRO A 100 -9.69 9.64 -0.06
CA PRO A 100 -9.30 8.48 0.73
C PRO A 100 -8.55 7.45 -0.13
N CYS A 101 -7.40 7.00 0.34
CA CYS A 101 -6.66 5.88 -0.22
C CYS A 101 -5.81 5.20 0.87
N VAL A 102 -5.37 3.96 0.63
CA VAL A 102 -4.47 3.22 1.52
C VAL A 102 -3.18 2.88 0.77
N ILE A 103 -2.03 3.16 1.40
CA ILE A 103 -0.71 2.81 0.87
C ILE A 103 -0.06 1.82 1.85
N VAL A 104 0.14 0.58 1.42
CA VAL A 104 0.92 -0.40 2.20
C VAL A 104 2.40 -0.19 1.90
N ASN A 105 3.13 0.49 2.80
CA ASN A 105 4.59 0.61 2.71
C ASN A 105 5.26 -0.57 3.42
N VAL A 106 5.66 -1.59 2.66
CA VAL A 106 6.41 -2.74 3.19
C VAL A 106 7.88 -2.35 3.32
N GLN A 107 8.25 -1.89 4.50
CA GLN A 107 9.54 -1.27 4.75
C GLN A 107 10.72 -2.25 4.59
N ARG A 108 11.75 -1.78 3.89
CA ARG A 108 13.03 -2.49 3.70
C ARG A 108 14.19 -1.57 4.05
N ALA A 109 15.38 -2.13 4.24
CA ALA A 109 16.56 -1.34 4.60
C ALA A 109 16.93 -0.37 3.47
N GLY A 110 16.90 0.93 3.77
CA GLY A 110 17.42 2.03 2.93
C GLY A 110 18.82 2.51 3.38
N PRO A 111 19.25 3.74 3.00
CA PRO A 111 18.57 4.68 2.09
C PRO A 111 18.72 4.29 0.61
N SER A 112 18.02 5.01 -0.27
CA SER A 112 18.01 4.75 -1.73
C SER A 112 17.62 3.29 -2.02
N THR A 113 18.30 2.60 -2.94
CA THR A 113 18.06 1.18 -3.23
C THR A 113 18.16 0.32 -1.97
N GLY A 114 19.13 0.63 -1.11
CA GLY A 114 19.38 -0.05 0.15
C GLY A 114 19.65 -1.55 -0.01
N LEU A 115 19.06 -2.36 0.86
CA LEU A 115 19.13 -3.82 0.82
C LEU A 115 17.71 -4.37 0.58
N PRO A 116 17.32 -4.66 -0.68
CA PRO A 116 15.94 -5.01 -1.04
C PRO A 116 15.32 -6.18 -0.28
N THR A 117 16.16 -7.11 0.21
CA THR A 117 15.75 -8.35 0.88
C THR A 117 15.94 -8.31 2.39
N LYS A 118 16.29 -7.15 2.97
CA LYS A 118 16.44 -6.98 4.43
C LYS A 118 15.38 -6.02 4.94
N GLY A 119 14.63 -6.44 5.96
CA GLY A 119 13.66 -5.59 6.65
C GLY A 119 14.34 -4.47 7.45
N ALA A 120 13.66 -3.34 7.55
CA ALA A 120 14.00 -2.22 8.43
C ALA A 120 12.74 -1.45 8.79
N GLN A 121 12.84 -0.49 9.72
CA GLN A 121 11.71 0.32 10.22
C GLN A 121 11.99 1.83 10.10
N ALA A 122 12.72 2.22 9.05
CA ALA A 122 13.28 3.56 8.91
C ALA A 122 12.34 4.58 8.20
N ASP A 123 11.21 4.13 7.65
CA ASP A 123 10.36 4.98 6.80
C ASP A 123 9.21 5.64 7.57
N MET A 124 9.04 5.35 8.86
CA MET A 124 7.90 5.85 9.66
C MET A 124 7.82 7.38 9.69
N LEU A 125 8.96 8.06 9.72
CA LEU A 125 9.00 9.52 9.71
C LEU A 125 8.57 10.08 8.34
N GLN A 126 8.98 9.43 7.24
CA GLN A 126 8.51 9.79 5.90
C GLN A 126 7.02 9.50 5.73
N ALA A 127 6.50 8.41 6.34
CA ALA A 127 5.08 8.09 6.29
C ALA A 127 4.21 9.15 6.99
N ARG A 128 4.76 9.81 8.01
CA ARG A 128 4.03 10.84 8.76
C ARG A 128 4.25 12.26 8.24
N TRP A 129 5.43 12.57 7.69
CA TRP A 129 5.84 13.95 7.37
C TRP A 129 6.53 14.11 6.01
N GLY A 130 6.46 13.11 5.13
CA GLY A 130 7.30 13.06 3.93
C GLY A 130 6.87 13.99 2.80
N THR A 131 5.60 14.42 2.76
CA THR A 131 5.13 15.39 1.75
C THR A 131 5.28 16.83 2.26
N HIS A 132 5.27 17.79 1.34
CA HIS A 132 5.51 19.19 1.65
C HIS A 132 4.23 19.88 2.15
N GLY A 133 4.41 20.92 2.97
CA GLY A 133 3.31 21.68 3.58
C GLY A 133 2.73 21.00 4.83
N ASP A 134 1.75 21.65 5.46
CA ASP A 134 1.05 21.09 6.60
C ASP A 134 -0.07 20.17 6.10
N HIS A 135 -0.03 18.90 6.49
CA HIS A 135 -1.02 17.92 6.08
C HIS A 135 -1.34 16.94 7.23
N PRO A 136 -2.60 16.49 7.35
CA PRO A 136 -2.90 15.33 8.17
C PRO A 136 -2.41 14.07 7.46
N ALA A 137 -1.72 13.19 8.20
CA ALA A 137 -1.38 11.85 7.74
C ALA A 137 -1.69 10.83 8.83
N ILE A 138 -2.45 9.79 8.48
CA ILE A 138 -2.66 8.62 9.34
C ILE A 138 -1.57 7.61 8.98
N ALA A 139 -0.66 7.37 9.92
CA ALA A 139 0.42 6.40 9.77
C ALA A 139 0.30 5.32 10.86
N LEU A 140 0.14 4.07 10.44
CA LEU A 140 0.00 2.88 11.30
C LEU A 140 1.18 1.94 11.05
N CYS A 141 1.58 1.18 12.08
CA CYS A 141 2.68 0.23 12.00
C CYS A 141 2.25 -1.10 12.67
N PRO A 142 1.75 -2.07 11.89
CA PRO A 142 1.41 -3.39 12.42
C PRO A 142 2.67 -4.11 12.88
N SER A 143 2.58 -4.82 14.00
CA SER A 143 3.70 -5.58 14.60
C SER A 143 3.61 -7.08 14.35
N THR A 144 2.45 -7.58 13.92
CA THR A 144 2.19 -8.99 13.67
C THR A 144 1.34 -9.21 12.41
N VAL A 145 1.32 -10.45 11.91
CA VAL A 145 0.45 -10.85 10.79
C VAL A 145 -1.03 -10.62 11.08
N ALA A 146 -1.47 -10.78 12.34
CA ALA A 146 -2.87 -10.57 12.71
C ALA A 146 -3.28 -9.09 12.76
N GLU A 147 -2.29 -8.20 12.93
CA GLU A 147 -2.51 -6.74 12.90
C GLU A 147 -2.37 -6.16 11.49
N SER A 148 -1.81 -6.92 10.55
CA SER A 148 -1.64 -6.53 9.14
C SER A 148 -2.94 -6.66 8.37
#